data_AF-A0A8X7T4E2-F1
#
_entry.id   AF-A0A8X7T4E2-F1
#
_cell.length_a   1.000
_cell.length_b   1.000
_cell.length_c   1.000
_cell.angle_alpha   90.00
_cell.angle_beta   90.00
_cell.angle_gamma   90.00
#
_symmetry.space_group_name_H-M   'P 1'
#
loop_
_entity.id
_entity.type
_entity.pdbx_description
1 polymer ?
#
loop_
_entity_poly.entity_id
_entity_poly.type
_entity_poly.pdbx_seq_one_letter_code
_entity_poly.pdbx_strand_id
1 'polypeptide(L)'
;MNIAEESFERILARASEAGVQAGMAAARASMPAAPPEPAPTAAAAAAAAAAAAAAAAAQAALETEKATKTAASKSKSIFFVHDPTQEYKALRLWEGSDLQIPKDLVNLARQGDQVPLIWLTPQGVTKAAGQGRKLLTFPLTGAASQQIKMAHAKDLYLPRGAFSQAMQALVVLWKEVGPAAPEGERSQVSLIEELHLSVLARATDEHWPIWRRYVKSVLNSLWAEREDNVGMGFDIGKIDEETLRAAERAGFCPRFQADDTVQLRHTMVAKLVLAEGAAMLTLGARMDELHNMATFGNAPAHLRAGPTTPTSPRATCRLELPASPTAHTVVPQL
;
A
#
# COMPACT_ATOMS: atom_id res chain seq x y z
N MET A 1 -54.03 11.79 -28.27
CA MET A 1 -53.79 13.22 -27.96
C MET A 1 -52.84 13.74 -29.03
N ASN A 2 -53.20 14.85 -29.67
CA ASN A 2 -52.85 15.19 -31.05
C ASN A 2 -51.42 15.76 -31.21
N ILE A 3 -50.66 15.22 -32.16
CA ILE A 3 -49.33 15.72 -32.59
C ILE A 3 -49.39 17.17 -33.10
N ALA A 4 -50.58 17.67 -33.45
CA ALA A 4 -50.80 19.05 -33.91
C ALA A 4 -50.77 20.12 -32.79
N GLU A 5 -51.07 19.77 -31.54
CA GLU A 5 -51.07 20.75 -30.42
C GLU A 5 -49.66 21.09 -29.95
N GLU A 6 -48.76 20.11 -29.85
CA GLU A 6 -47.36 20.35 -29.44
C GLU A 6 -46.58 21.23 -30.43
N SER A 7 -46.88 21.14 -31.72
CA SER A 7 -46.26 21.98 -32.75
C SER A 7 -46.71 23.44 -32.66
N PHE A 8 -47.94 23.70 -32.22
CA PHE A 8 -48.47 25.06 -32.12
C PHE A 8 -47.94 25.79 -30.89
N GLU A 9 -47.81 25.10 -29.75
CA GLU A 9 -47.21 25.67 -28.54
C GLU A 9 -45.71 25.98 -28.72
N ARG A 10 -44.95 25.15 -29.45
CA ARG A 10 -43.54 25.43 -29.75
C ARG A 10 -43.35 26.63 -30.69
N ILE A 11 -44.30 26.88 -31.59
CA ILE A 11 -44.27 28.05 -32.49
C ILE A 11 -44.62 29.33 -31.71
N LEU A 12 -45.61 29.27 -30.81
CA LEU A 12 -45.97 30.41 -29.95
C LEU A 12 -44.84 30.79 -28.97
N ALA A 13 -44.16 29.81 -28.37
CA ALA A 13 -43.03 30.05 -27.48
C ALA A 13 -41.84 30.72 -28.19
N ARG A 14 -41.52 30.28 -29.42
CA ARG A 14 -40.47 30.92 -30.24
C ARG A 14 -40.84 32.32 -30.72
N ALA A 15 -42.12 32.59 -30.98
CA ALA A 15 -42.58 33.92 -31.35
C ALA A 15 -42.52 34.91 -30.16
N SER A 16 -42.78 34.45 -28.93
CA SER A 16 -42.64 35.31 -27.74
C SER A 16 -41.19 35.62 -27.40
N GLU A 17 -40.27 34.65 -27.53
CA GLU A 17 -38.84 34.89 -27.30
C GLU A 17 -38.22 35.83 -28.34
N ALA A 18 -38.60 35.69 -29.61
CA ALA A 18 -38.15 36.59 -30.68
C ALA A 18 -38.71 38.02 -30.52
N GLY A 19 -39.96 38.16 -30.07
CA GLY A 19 -40.58 39.45 -29.78
C GLY A 19 -39.97 40.17 -28.58
N VAL A 20 -39.60 39.43 -27.53
CA VAL A 20 -38.97 39.98 -26.32
C VAL A 20 -37.52 40.42 -26.59
N GLN A 21 -36.76 39.66 -27.40
CA GLN A 21 -35.41 40.05 -27.79
C GLN A 21 -35.39 41.25 -28.77
N ALA A 22 -36.34 41.32 -29.71
CA ALA A 22 -36.48 42.47 -30.60
C ALA A 22 -36.92 43.74 -29.85
N GLY A 23 -37.79 43.62 -28.85
CA GLY A 23 -38.20 44.72 -27.97
C GLY A 23 -37.06 45.25 -27.09
N MET A 24 -36.21 44.38 -26.55
CA MET A 24 -35.02 44.79 -25.77
C MET A 24 -33.92 45.42 -26.64
N ALA A 25 -33.77 45.00 -27.90
CA ALA A 25 -32.83 45.61 -28.83
C ALA A 25 -33.28 47.01 -29.29
N ALA A 26 -34.59 47.23 -29.52
CA ALA A 26 -35.14 48.53 -29.90
C ALA A 26 -35.13 49.54 -28.74
N ALA A 27 -35.32 49.09 -27.49
CA ALA A 27 -35.21 49.95 -26.31
C ALA A 27 -33.77 50.43 -26.03
N ARG A 28 -32.75 49.72 -26.51
CA ARG A 28 -31.33 50.12 -26.41
C ARG A 28 -30.88 51.13 -27.47
N ALA A 29 -31.65 51.31 -28.56
CA ALA A 29 -31.28 52.16 -29.69
C ALA A 29 -31.80 53.61 -29.58
N SER A 30 -32.56 53.96 -28.53
CA SER A 30 -33.25 55.26 -28.44
C SER A 30 -33.09 55.97 -27.09
N MET A 31 -31.90 55.90 -26.47
CA MET A 31 -31.52 56.78 -25.36
C MET A 31 -30.37 57.71 -25.77
N PRO A 32 -30.46 59.03 -25.51
CA PRO A 32 -29.36 59.94 -25.78
C PRO A 32 -28.15 59.59 -24.91
N ALA A 33 -26.95 59.67 -25.50
CA ALA A 33 -25.69 59.34 -24.85
C ALA A 33 -25.54 60.07 -23.52
N ALA A 34 -25.56 59.31 -22.41
CA ALA A 34 -25.14 59.80 -21.12
C ALA A 34 -23.64 60.14 -21.17
N PRO A 35 -23.18 61.21 -20.50
CA PRO A 35 -21.76 61.56 -20.46
C PRO A 35 -20.93 60.40 -19.89
N PRO A 36 -19.67 60.24 -20.33
CA PRO A 36 -18.84 59.11 -19.93
C PRO A 36 -18.73 59.04 -18.41
N GLU A 37 -19.13 57.90 -17.84
CA GLU A 37 -18.84 57.57 -16.44
C GLU A 37 -17.34 57.76 -16.18
N PRO A 38 -16.94 58.42 -15.07
CA PRO A 38 -15.53 58.54 -14.76
C PRO A 38 -14.95 57.14 -14.61
N ALA A 39 -13.83 56.89 -15.29
CA ALA A 39 -13.11 55.63 -15.20
C ALA A 39 -12.96 55.23 -13.71
N PRO A 40 -13.21 53.96 -13.34
CA PRO A 40 -13.11 53.54 -11.95
C PRO A 40 -11.71 53.90 -11.47
N THR A 41 -11.64 54.75 -10.44
CA THR A 41 -10.35 55.13 -9.86
C THR A 41 -9.61 53.86 -9.45
N ALA A 42 -8.29 53.86 -9.53
CA ALA A 42 -7.48 52.69 -9.15
C ALA A 42 -7.85 52.14 -7.75
N ALA A 43 -8.34 53.01 -6.86
CA ALA A 43 -8.90 52.65 -5.56
C ALA A 43 -10.21 51.84 -5.64
N ALA A 44 -11.15 52.19 -6.52
CA ALA A 44 -12.39 51.44 -6.72
C ALA A 44 -12.14 50.08 -7.38
N ALA A 45 -11.22 50.01 -8.34
CA ALA A 45 -10.80 48.75 -8.96
C ALA A 45 -10.07 47.84 -7.96
N ALA A 46 -9.21 48.40 -7.10
CA ALA A 46 -8.55 47.66 -6.03
C ALA A 46 -9.54 47.16 -4.97
N ALA A 47 -10.56 47.96 -4.62
CA ALA A 47 -11.62 47.56 -3.70
C ALA A 47 -12.48 46.42 -4.27
N ALA A 48 -12.82 46.46 -5.56
CA ALA A 48 -13.54 45.38 -6.24
C ALA A 48 -12.70 44.09 -6.32
N ALA A 49 -11.39 44.19 -6.58
CA ALA A 49 -10.48 43.05 -6.58
C ALA A 49 -10.32 42.44 -5.17
N ALA A 50 -10.25 43.27 -4.14
CA ALA A 50 -10.20 42.82 -2.75
C ALA A 50 -11.52 42.14 -2.32
N ALA A 51 -12.67 42.68 -2.75
CA ALA A 51 -13.98 42.08 -2.50
C ALA A 51 -14.14 40.73 -3.23
N ALA A 52 -13.66 40.62 -4.47
CA ALA A 52 -13.66 39.36 -5.22
C ALA A 52 -12.71 38.33 -4.58
N ALA A 53 -11.53 38.75 -4.11
CA ALA A 53 -10.60 37.88 -3.39
C ALA A 53 -11.17 37.42 -2.04
N ALA A 54 -11.87 38.30 -1.31
CA ALA A 54 -12.56 37.94 -0.07
C ALA A 54 -13.74 36.98 -0.32
N ALA A 55 -14.50 37.18 -1.39
CA ALA A 55 -15.58 36.28 -1.78
C ALA A 55 -15.05 34.90 -2.22
N ALA A 56 -13.94 34.86 -2.97
CA ALA A 56 -13.26 33.61 -3.34
C ALA A 56 -12.67 32.90 -2.12
N ALA A 57 -12.09 33.64 -1.16
CA ALA A 57 -11.60 33.07 0.10
C ALA A 57 -12.75 32.56 0.98
N ALA A 58 -13.90 33.24 1.00
CA ALA A 58 -15.09 32.79 1.72
C ALA A 58 -15.74 31.56 1.06
N GLN A 59 -15.75 31.47 -0.27
CA GLN A 59 -16.18 30.27 -1.00
C GLN A 59 -15.21 29.11 -0.77
N ALA A 60 -13.90 29.35 -0.81
CA ALA A 60 -12.89 28.34 -0.47
C ALA A 60 -12.99 27.89 1.00
N ALA A 61 -13.36 28.78 1.92
CA ALA A 61 -13.63 28.46 3.32
C ALA A 61 -14.92 27.62 3.47
N LEU A 62 -15.96 27.92 2.69
CA LEU A 62 -17.21 27.15 2.65
C LEU A 62 -17.04 25.79 1.97
N GLU A 63 -16.20 25.70 0.95
CA GLU A 63 -15.84 24.44 0.29
C GLU A 63 -14.93 23.60 1.16
N THR A 64 -13.98 24.21 1.89
CA THR A 64 -13.21 23.49 2.91
C THR A 64 -14.12 23.05 4.04
N GLU A 65 -15.05 23.87 4.55
CA GLU A 65 -16.01 23.48 5.60
C GLU A 65 -16.99 22.39 5.13
N LYS A 66 -17.45 22.45 3.87
CA LYS A 66 -18.25 21.37 3.26
C LYS A 66 -17.40 20.11 3.07
N ALA A 67 -16.13 20.24 2.69
CA ALA A 67 -15.21 19.10 2.60
C ALA A 67 -14.92 18.50 3.99
N THR A 68 -14.77 19.31 5.05
CA THR A 68 -14.64 18.81 6.43
C THR A 68 -15.94 18.21 6.95
N LYS A 69 -17.11 18.75 6.64
CA LYS A 69 -18.41 18.13 6.97
C LYS A 69 -18.66 16.84 6.21
N THR A 70 -18.24 16.75 4.95
CA THR A 70 -18.33 15.52 4.14
C THR A 70 -17.29 14.49 4.57
N ALA A 71 -16.11 14.92 5.03
CA ALA A 71 -15.09 14.05 5.63
C ALA A 71 -15.49 13.57 7.03
N ALA A 72 -16.10 14.42 7.86
CA ALA A 72 -16.67 14.07 9.16
C ALA A 72 -17.89 13.13 9.03
N SER A 73 -18.64 13.21 7.93
CA SER A 73 -19.69 12.24 7.60
C SER A 73 -19.14 10.90 7.06
N LYS A 74 -17.83 10.83 6.78
CA LYS A 74 -17.12 9.62 6.31
C LYS A 74 -16.14 9.04 7.33
N SER A 75 -15.87 9.74 8.44
CA SER A 75 -15.11 9.19 9.56
C SER A 75 -16.02 8.22 10.33
N LYS A 76 -16.25 7.04 9.74
CA LYS A 76 -16.85 5.91 10.43
C LYS A 76 -15.97 5.61 11.65
N SER A 77 -16.60 5.57 12.80
CA SER A 77 -15.98 5.21 14.06
C SER A 77 -15.62 3.73 14.04
N ILE A 78 -14.45 3.40 13.52
CA ILE A 78 -13.92 2.04 13.59
C ILE A 78 -13.27 1.91 14.96
N PHE A 79 -14.04 1.47 15.94
CA PHE A 79 -13.53 1.07 17.24
C PHE A 79 -13.08 -0.39 17.17
N PHE A 80 -11.84 -0.68 17.56
CA PHE A 80 -11.36 -2.03 17.84
C PHE A 80 -11.95 -2.47 19.19
N VAL A 81 -13.18 -2.96 19.17
CA VAL A 81 -13.85 -3.51 20.36
C VAL A 81 -13.69 -5.02 20.36
N HIS A 82 -13.20 -5.59 21.46
CA HIS A 82 -12.89 -7.01 21.58
C HIS A 82 -14.00 -7.80 22.28
N ASP A 83 -14.12 -9.09 21.93
CA ASP A 83 -14.92 -10.07 22.68
C ASP A 83 -13.98 -10.99 23.51
N PRO A 84 -13.87 -10.79 24.84
CA PRO A 84 -13.01 -11.60 25.70
C PRO A 84 -13.56 -13.01 25.97
N THR A 85 -14.75 -13.36 25.48
CA THR A 85 -15.45 -14.62 25.82
C THR A 85 -15.15 -15.78 24.89
N GLN A 86 -14.45 -15.57 23.76
CA GLN A 86 -14.17 -16.64 22.80
C GLN A 86 -13.11 -17.64 23.29
N GLU A 87 -13.44 -18.93 23.22
CA GLU A 87 -12.52 -20.04 23.52
C GLU A 87 -11.25 -19.99 22.64
N TYR A 88 -10.13 -20.47 23.16
CA TYR A 88 -8.87 -20.49 22.41
C TYR A 88 -8.91 -21.57 21.33
N LYS A 89 -8.83 -21.14 20.07
CA LYS A 89 -8.59 -21.99 18.90
C LYS A 89 -7.13 -21.85 18.48
N ALA A 90 -6.46 -22.97 18.22
CA ALA A 90 -5.11 -22.93 17.68
C ALA A 90 -5.13 -22.31 16.27
N LEU A 91 -4.59 -21.10 16.15
CA LEU A 91 -4.58 -20.37 14.88
C LEU A 91 -3.33 -20.71 14.09
N ARG A 92 -3.49 -20.95 12.79
CA ARG A 92 -2.36 -21.14 11.86
C ARG A 92 -1.96 -19.79 11.29
N LEU A 93 -0.70 -19.63 10.88
CA LEU A 93 -0.24 -18.38 10.26
C LEU A 93 -0.99 -18.05 8.96
N TRP A 94 -1.35 -19.07 8.20
CA TRP A 94 -2.24 -19.00 7.03
C TRP A 94 -2.89 -20.36 6.83
N GLU A 95 -3.89 -20.42 5.95
CA GLU A 95 -4.61 -21.65 5.63
C GLU A 95 -3.65 -22.72 5.10
N GLY A 96 -3.71 -23.93 5.66
CA GLY A 96 -2.81 -25.03 5.31
C GLY A 96 -1.39 -24.95 5.88
N SER A 97 -1.03 -23.91 6.64
CA SER A 97 0.29 -23.82 7.30
C SER A 97 0.42 -24.84 8.45
N ASP A 98 1.63 -25.36 8.65
CA ASP A 98 2.01 -26.16 9.83
C ASP A 98 2.40 -25.27 11.03
N LEU A 99 2.64 -23.97 10.79
CA LEU A 99 3.05 -23.03 11.81
C LEU A 99 1.83 -22.42 12.51
N GLN A 100 1.82 -22.48 13.84
CA GLN A 100 0.76 -21.96 14.69
C GLN A 100 1.16 -20.64 15.33
N ILE A 101 0.22 -19.68 15.39
CA ILE A 101 0.38 -18.43 16.11
C ILE A 101 0.44 -18.76 17.61
N PRO A 102 1.53 -18.38 18.31
CA PRO A 102 1.68 -18.64 19.74
C PRO A 102 0.53 -18.04 20.57
N LYS A 103 0.07 -18.78 21.59
CA LYS A 103 -1.03 -18.37 22.47
C LYS A 103 -0.80 -17.01 23.14
N ASP A 104 0.43 -16.67 23.45
CA ASP A 104 0.75 -15.38 24.07
C ASP A 104 0.53 -14.19 23.12
N LEU A 105 0.71 -14.37 21.80
CA LEU A 105 0.34 -13.36 20.80
C LEU A 105 -1.17 -13.26 20.62
N VAL A 106 -1.88 -14.39 20.68
CA VAL A 106 -3.35 -14.40 20.65
C VAL A 106 -3.91 -13.69 21.89
N ASN A 107 -3.31 -13.90 23.06
CA ASN A 107 -3.71 -13.20 24.28
C ASN A 107 -3.38 -11.71 24.24
N LEU A 108 -2.22 -11.33 23.66
CA LEU A 108 -1.87 -9.92 23.44
C LEU A 108 -2.95 -9.23 22.57
N ALA A 109 -3.32 -9.90 21.48
CA ALA A 109 -4.39 -9.45 20.60
C ALA A 109 -5.75 -9.32 21.30
N ARG A 110 -6.11 -10.31 22.14
CA ARG A 110 -7.37 -10.30 22.90
C ARG A 110 -7.47 -9.16 23.92
N GLN A 111 -6.33 -8.63 24.36
CA GLN A 111 -6.27 -7.48 25.26
C GLN A 111 -6.34 -6.14 24.52
N GLY A 112 -6.39 -6.16 23.18
CA GLY A 112 -6.42 -4.98 22.33
C GLY A 112 -5.06 -4.36 22.04
N ASP A 113 -3.97 -5.02 22.45
CA ASP A 113 -2.63 -4.58 22.10
C ASP A 113 -2.27 -4.93 20.65
N GLN A 114 -1.50 -4.03 20.02
CA GLN A 114 -0.96 -4.26 18.69
C GLN A 114 0.11 -5.35 18.74
N VAL A 115 -0.07 -6.43 17.99
CA VAL A 115 0.95 -7.48 17.88
C VAL A 115 2.09 -7.01 16.95
N PRO A 116 3.37 -7.04 17.39
CA PRO A 116 4.50 -6.73 16.53
C PRO A 116 4.57 -7.66 15.31
N LEU A 117 4.68 -7.08 14.10
CA LEU A 117 4.66 -7.84 12.86
C LEU A 117 5.84 -8.83 12.76
N ILE A 118 7.01 -8.46 13.29
CA ILE A 118 8.19 -9.33 13.31
C ILE A 118 7.93 -10.66 14.01
N TRP A 119 7.02 -10.71 14.98
CA TRP A 119 6.64 -11.95 15.68
C TRP A 119 5.61 -12.78 14.94
N LEU A 120 4.88 -12.19 14.00
CA LEU A 120 3.93 -12.88 13.12
C LEU A 120 4.61 -13.42 11.86
N THR A 121 5.91 -13.20 11.66
CA THR A 121 6.68 -13.88 10.61
C THR A 121 6.90 -15.36 10.95
N PRO A 122 7.11 -16.25 9.97
CA PRO A 122 7.52 -17.64 10.21
C PRO A 122 8.75 -17.75 11.12
N GLN A 123 9.73 -16.87 10.93
CA GLN A 123 10.95 -16.82 11.75
C GLN A 123 10.65 -16.33 13.17
N GLY A 124 9.71 -15.41 13.34
CA GLY A 124 9.26 -14.90 14.62
C GLY A 124 8.54 -15.98 15.44
N VAL A 125 7.62 -16.71 14.81
CA VAL A 125 6.88 -17.81 15.42
C VAL A 125 7.80 -18.96 15.81
N THR A 126 8.69 -19.39 14.91
CA THR A 126 9.63 -20.48 15.18
C THR A 126 10.65 -20.12 16.27
N LYS A 127 11.13 -18.87 16.32
CA LYS A 127 12.01 -18.40 17.42
C LYS A 127 11.28 -18.24 18.76
N ALA A 128 9.97 -18.06 18.77
CA ALA A 128 9.19 -18.11 20.01
C ALA A 128 9.05 -19.57 20.51
N ALA A 129 8.93 -20.54 19.60
CA ALA A 129 8.91 -21.96 19.93
C ALA A 129 10.29 -22.48 20.40
N GLY A 130 11.39 -21.94 19.88
CA GLY A 130 12.76 -22.32 20.26
C GLY A 130 13.55 -21.19 20.91
N GLN A 131 13.51 -21.09 22.25
CA GLN A 131 14.36 -20.29 23.17
C GLN A 131 14.73 -18.82 22.82
N GLY A 132 14.33 -18.26 21.68
CA GLY A 132 14.84 -17.01 21.14
C GLY A 132 14.09 -15.78 21.61
N ARG A 133 12.77 -15.87 21.78
CA ARG A 133 11.95 -14.83 22.41
C ARG A 133 11.24 -15.42 23.63
N LYS A 134 11.27 -14.72 24.75
CA LYS A 134 10.51 -15.10 25.95
C LYS A 134 9.01 -14.91 25.67
N LEU A 135 8.20 -15.90 26.01
CA LEU A 135 6.75 -15.81 25.91
C LEU A 135 6.23 -14.69 26.84
N LEU A 136 5.21 -13.98 26.38
CA LEU A 136 4.59 -12.94 27.18
C LEU A 136 3.76 -13.57 28.30
N THR A 137 3.98 -13.11 29.52
CA THR A 137 3.14 -13.41 30.67
C THR A 137 2.18 -12.25 30.90
N PHE A 138 0.92 -12.56 31.19
CA PHE A 138 -0.12 -11.57 31.45
C PHE A 138 -0.47 -11.54 32.95
N PRO A 139 -0.69 -10.37 33.56
CA PRO A 139 -0.65 -9.02 32.97
C PRO A 139 0.76 -8.60 32.54
N LEU A 140 0.84 -7.71 31.53
CA LEU A 140 2.12 -7.24 30.98
C LEU A 140 2.90 -6.47 32.05
N THR A 141 4.05 -7.01 32.46
CA THR A 141 4.99 -6.35 33.38
C THR A 141 6.12 -5.66 32.61
N GLY A 142 6.85 -4.74 33.25
CA GLY A 142 7.80 -3.84 32.58
C GLY A 142 8.77 -4.50 31.59
N ALA A 143 9.28 -5.71 31.87
CA ALA A 143 10.15 -6.43 30.95
C ALA A 143 9.42 -6.89 29.67
N ALA A 144 8.18 -7.37 29.79
CA ALA A 144 7.35 -7.77 28.66
C ALA A 144 6.98 -6.56 27.78
N SER A 145 6.62 -5.43 28.40
CA SER A 145 6.34 -4.19 27.68
C SER A 145 7.58 -3.66 26.93
N GLN A 146 8.76 -3.74 27.52
CA GLN A 146 10.02 -3.37 26.84
C GLN A 146 10.31 -4.31 25.66
N GLN A 147 10.08 -5.61 25.82
CA GLN A 147 10.23 -6.58 24.75
C GLN A 147 9.30 -6.28 23.56
N ILE A 148 8.05 -5.89 23.82
CA ILE A 148 7.08 -5.47 22.79
C ILE A 148 7.57 -4.20 22.09
N LYS A 149 8.00 -3.17 22.83
CA LYS A 149 8.55 -1.93 22.26
C LYS A 149 9.74 -2.19 21.35
N MET A 150 10.68 -3.04 21.77
CA MET A 150 11.82 -3.43 20.95
C MET A 150 11.41 -4.21 19.69
N ALA A 151 10.34 -5.01 19.77
CA ALA A 151 9.82 -5.72 18.60
C ALA A 151 9.19 -4.76 17.58
N HIS A 152 8.38 -3.78 18.02
CA HIS A 152 7.86 -2.74 17.13
C HIS A 152 8.94 -1.84 16.52
N ALA A 153 10.08 -1.67 17.21
CA ALA A 153 11.24 -1.01 16.62
C ALA A 153 11.86 -1.85 15.49
N LYS A 154 11.86 -3.19 15.61
CA LYS A 154 12.36 -4.11 14.57
C LYS A 154 11.43 -4.17 13.34
N ASP A 155 10.13 -3.91 13.50
CA ASP A 155 9.19 -3.87 12.37
C ASP A 155 9.62 -2.85 11.29
N LEU A 156 10.34 -1.80 11.68
CA LEU A 156 10.97 -0.83 10.76
C LEU A 156 12.12 -1.39 9.93
N TYR A 157 12.44 -2.67 10.02
CA TYR A 157 13.49 -3.31 9.22
C TYR A 157 13.00 -4.58 8.53
N LEU A 158 11.70 -4.90 8.60
CA LEU A 158 11.11 -6.04 7.92
C LEU A 158 11.29 -5.91 6.39
N PRO A 159 11.89 -6.91 5.72
CA PRO A 159 11.88 -7.01 4.26
C PRO A 159 10.46 -7.23 3.73
N ARG A 160 10.20 -6.85 2.48
CA ARG A 160 8.86 -6.90 1.87
C ARG A 160 8.21 -8.29 1.93
N GLY A 161 8.97 -9.34 1.66
CA GLY A 161 8.46 -10.72 1.72
C GLY A 161 8.00 -11.13 3.11
N ALA A 162 8.86 -10.93 4.13
CA ALA A 162 8.54 -11.25 5.52
C ALA A 162 7.40 -10.37 6.06
N PHE A 163 7.37 -9.09 5.68
CA PHE A 163 6.27 -8.19 6.00
C PHE A 163 4.94 -8.71 5.43
N SER A 164 4.92 -9.16 4.18
CA SER A 164 3.70 -9.68 3.53
C SER A 164 3.14 -10.89 4.29
N GLN A 165 4.02 -11.82 4.70
CA GLN A 165 3.64 -12.97 5.52
C GLN A 165 3.07 -12.54 6.87
N ALA A 166 3.70 -11.56 7.54
CA ALA A 166 3.23 -11.05 8.82
C ALA A 166 1.87 -10.34 8.72
N MET A 167 1.61 -9.58 7.66
CA MET A 167 0.30 -8.94 7.42
C MET A 167 -0.80 -9.99 7.21
N GLN A 168 -0.52 -11.05 6.46
CA GLN A 168 -1.48 -12.16 6.28
C GLN A 168 -1.77 -12.88 7.58
N ALA A 169 -0.74 -13.13 8.39
CA ALA A 169 -0.92 -13.69 9.73
C ALA A 169 -1.71 -12.77 10.67
N LEU A 170 -1.51 -11.44 10.56
CA LEU A 170 -2.30 -10.45 11.30
C LEU A 170 -3.78 -10.51 10.89
N VAL A 171 -4.06 -10.63 9.59
CA VAL A 171 -5.42 -10.82 9.07
C VAL A 171 -6.07 -12.07 9.65
N VAL A 172 -5.39 -13.21 9.65
CA VAL A 172 -5.91 -14.46 10.25
C VAL A 172 -6.18 -14.29 11.74
N LEU A 173 -5.26 -13.65 12.45
CA LEU A 173 -5.42 -13.39 13.88
C LEU A 173 -6.64 -12.49 14.14
N TRP A 174 -6.87 -11.46 13.32
CA TRP A 174 -7.96 -10.52 13.50
C TRP A 174 -9.31 -11.07 13.02
N LYS A 175 -9.33 -12.02 12.08
CA LYS A 175 -10.54 -12.79 11.75
C LYS A 175 -11.11 -13.52 12.96
N GLU A 176 -10.25 -13.92 13.89
CA GLU A 176 -10.60 -14.78 15.02
C GLU A 176 -10.64 -14.01 16.35
N VAL A 177 -10.06 -12.81 16.44
CA VAL A 177 -10.04 -12.02 17.69
C VAL A 177 -10.77 -10.67 17.55
N GLY A 178 -11.04 -10.23 16.32
CA GLY A 178 -11.76 -8.98 16.04
C GLY A 178 -13.28 -9.13 16.22
N PRO A 179 -14.00 -8.01 16.46
CA PRO A 179 -15.44 -8.00 16.51
C PRO A 179 -16.03 -8.37 15.14
N ALA A 180 -17.18 -9.03 15.15
CA ALA A 180 -17.98 -9.20 13.95
C ALA A 180 -18.40 -7.82 13.42
N ALA A 181 -18.26 -7.59 12.11
CA ALA A 181 -18.67 -6.34 11.50
C ALA A 181 -20.20 -6.21 11.52
N PRO A 182 -20.75 -5.01 11.82
CA PRO A 182 -22.16 -4.73 11.59
C PRO A 182 -22.55 -4.96 10.13
N GLU A 183 -23.79 -5.36 9.87
CA GLU A 183 -24.28 -5.56 8.50
C GLU A 183 -24.12 -4.28 7.67
N GLY A 184 -23.48 -4.40 6.50
CA GLY A 184 -23.23 -3.28 5.58
C GLY A 184 -21.99 -2.42 5.91
N GLU A 185 -21.23 -2.75 6.96
CA GLU A 185 -19.96 -2.10 7.27
C GLU A 185 -18.73 -2.95 6.88
N ARG A 186 -17.61 -2.27 6.60
CA ARG A 186 -16.36 -2.96 6.33
C ARG A 186 -15.81 -3.51 7.65
N SER A 187 -15.49 -4.79 7.66
CA SER A 187 -14.80 -5.40 8.80
C SER A 187 -13.38 -4.85 8.95
N GLN A 188 -12.87 -4.83 10.18
CA GLN A 188 -11.47 -4.46 10.45
C GLN A 188 -10.48 -5.33 9.68
N VAL A 189 -10.81 -6.62 9.56
CA VAL A 189 -10.06 -7.59 8.76
C VAL A 189 -9.97 -7.13 7.31
N SER A 190 -11.10 -6.78 6.70
CA SER A 190 -11.16 -6.30 5.31
C SER A 190 -10.31 -5.05 5.11
N LEU A 191 -10.24 -4.16 6.11
CA LEU A 191 -9.42 -2.95 6.02
C LEU A 191 -7.92 -3.25 6.13
N ILE A 192 -7.52 -4.20 6.97
CA ILE A 192 -6.12 -4.66 7.03
C ILE A 192 -5.73 -5.36 5.73
N GLU A 193 -6.61 -6.16 5.16
CA GLU A 193 -6.42 -6.80 3.84
C GLU A 193 -6.31 -5.75 2.72
N GLU A 194 -7.22 -4.77 2.67
CA GLU A 194 -7.20 -3.67 1.69
C GLU A 194 -5.92 -2.84 1.79
N LEU A 195 -5.47 -2.51 3.02
CA LEU A 195 -4.19 -1.83 3.26
C LEU A 195 -3.02 -2.65 2.73
N HIS A 196 -2.97 -3.95 3.06
CA HIS A 196 -1.90 -4.84 2.64
C HIS A 196 -1.80 -4.92 1.12
N LEU A 197 -2.93 -5.13 0.43
CA LEU A 197 -2.99 -5.23 -1.02
C LEU A 197 -2.67 -3.90 -1.71
N SER A 198 -3.20 -2.78 -1.20
CA SER A 198 -2.94 -1.45 -1.75
C SER A 198 -1.46 -1.09 -1.73
N VAL A 199 -0.77 -1.44 -0.63
CA VAL A 199 0.67 -1.22 -0.50
C VAL A 199 1.45 -2.19 -1.38
N LEU A 200 1.09 -3.48 -1.42
CA LEU A 200 1.80 -4.45 -2.26
C LEU A 200 1.69 -4.14 -3.75
N ALA A 201 0.57 -3.60 -4.21
CA ALA A 201 0.35 -3.25 -5.61
C ALA A 201 1.25 -2.10 -6.09
N ARG A 202 1.64 -1.19 -5.20
CA ARG A 202 2.43 0.02 -5.53
C ARG A 202 3.89 -0.08 -5.13
N ALA A 203 4.17 -0.78 -4.04
CA ALA A 203 5.53 -0.85 -3.52
C ALA A 203 6.48 -1.57 -4.48
N THR A 204 7.66 -0.99 -4.64
CA THR A 204 8.83 -1.64 -5.24
C THR A 204 9.86 -1.93 -4.13
N ASP A 205 10.80 -2.85 -4.37
CA ASP A 205 11.85 -3.13 -3.37
C ASP A 205 12.78 -1.93 -3.17
N GLU A 206 12.95 -1.08 -4.19
CA GLU A 206 13.72 0.16 -4.14
C GLU A 206 13.16 1.13 -3.11
N HIS A 207 11.85 1.37 -3.14
CA HIS A 207 11.17 2.34 -2.28
C HIS A 207 10.54 1.70 -1.04
N TRP A 208 10.79 0.40 -0.80
CA TRP A 208 10.22 -0.35 0.32
C TRP A 208 10.38 0.33 1.69
N PRO A 209 11.52 0.97 2.03
CA PRO A 209 11.65 1.68 3.31
C PRO A 209 10.64 2.80 3.53
N ILE A 210 10.11 3.42 2.47
CA ILE A 210 9.07 4.46 2.56
C ILE A 210 7.73 3.79 2.89
N TRP A 211 7.34 2.78 2.11
CA TRP A 211 6.10 2.03 2.27
C TRP A 211 5.99 1.37 3.65
N ARG A 212 7.09 0.82 4.16
CA ARG A 212 7.13 0.24 5.50
C ARG A 212 6.90 1.27 6.61
N ARG A 213 7.43 2.49 6.46
CA ARG A 213 7.16 3.60 7.40
C ARG A 213 5.71 4.04 7.32
N TYR A 214 5.17 4.16 6.10
CA TYR A 214 3.76 4.47 5.88
C TYR A 214 2.84 3.46 6.59
N VAL A 215 3.03 2.17 6.35
CA VAL A 215 2.19 1.14 7.01
C VAL A 215 2.34 1.18 8.52
N LYS A 216 3.56 1.37 9.04
CA LYS A 216 3.76 1.51 10.49
C LYS A 216 2.95 2.68 11.05
N SER A 217 2.93 3.84 10.39
CA SER A 217 2.11 4.98 10.81
C SER A 217 0.62 4.66 10.78
N VAL A 218 0.13 4.02 9.71
CA VAL A 218 -1.28 3.61 9.59
C VAL A 218 -1.68 2.64 10.70
N LEU A 219 -0.86 1.62 10.96
CA LEU A 219 -1.10 0.66 12.05
C LEU A 219 -1.02 1.34 13.42
N ASN A 220 -0.08 2.25 13.66
CA ASN A 220 -0.06 3.00 14.92
C ASN A 220 -1.33 3.84 15.10
N SER A 221 -1.85 4.44 14.03
CA SER A 221 -3.11 5.20 14.06
C SER A 221 -4.33 4.30 14.30
N LEU A 222 -4.33 3.07 13.79
CA LEU A 222 -5.37 2.07 14.00
C LEU A 222 -5.50 1.66 15.48
N TRP A 223 -4.38 1.56 16.20
CA TRP A 223 -4.33 1.16 17.61
C TRP A 223 -4.17 2.35 18.58
N ALA A 224 -4.28 3.59 18.10
CA ALA A 224 -4.23 4.76 18.98
C ALA A 224 -5.50 4.85 19.82
N GLU A 225 -5.36 5.16 21.11
CA GLU A 225 -6.49 5.50 21.98
C GLU A 225 -7.23 6.72 21.40
N ARG A 226 -8.57 6.64 21.37
CA ARG A 226 -9.45 7.69 20.85
C ARG A 226 -10.64 7.89 21.76
N GLU A 227 -11.12 9.12 21.79
CA GLU A 227 -12.38 9.46 22.42
C GLU A 227 -13.55 8.78 21.70
N ASP A 228 -14.58 8.44 22.48
CA ASP A 228 -15.80 7.86 21.95
C ASP A 228 -16.40 8.75 20.86
N ASN A 229 -16.83 8.12 19.76
CA ASN A 229 -17.32 8.75 18.52
C ASN A 229 -16.32 9.54 17.66
N VAL A 230 -15.01 9.52 17.96
CA VAL A 230 -13.99 10.10 17.06
C VAL A 230 -13.45 9.05 16.09
N GLY A 231 -13.90 9.13 14.83
CA GLY A 231 -13.45 8.25 13.75
C GLY A 231 -12.02 8.51 13.29
N MET A 232 -11.51 7.65 12.40
CA MET A 232 -10.19 7.88 11.80
C MET A 232 -10.24 9.05 10.84
N GLY A 233 -9.20 9.89 10.87
CA GLY A 233 -9.08 11.04 9.96
C GLY A 233 -8.86 10.65 8.49
N PHE A 234 -8.62 9.37 8.18
CA PHE A 234 -8.37 8.87 6.83
C PHE A 234 -8.97 7.47 6.61
N ASP A 235 -9.17 7.12 5.34
CA ASP A 235 -9.68 5.82 4.88
C ASP A 235 -8.53 4.81 4.75
N ILE A 236 -8.49 3.80 5.62
CA ILE A 236 -7.44 2.75 5.63
C ILE A 236 -7.44 1.93 4.34
N GLY A 237 -8.61 1.79 3.69
CA GLY A 237 -8.75 1.05 2.43
C GLY A 237 -8.14 1.77 1.23
N LYS A 238 -7.59 2.97 1.45
CA LYS A 238 -6.92 3.78 0.43
C LYS A 238 -5.56 4.24 0.95
N ILE A 239 -4.71 4.62 0.00
CA ILE A 239 -3.43 5.23 0.35
C ILE A 239 -3.69 6.69 0.76
N ASP A 240 -3.42 7.00 2.02
CA ASP A 240 -3.47 8.36 2.53
C ASP A 240 -2.21 9.14 2.11
N GLU A 241 -2.41 10.17 1.29
CA GLU A 241 -1.28 10.92 0.72
C GLU A 241 -0.50 11.71 1.77
N GLU A 242 -1.16 12.22 2.81
CA GLU A 242 -0.50 13.00 3.84
C GLU A 242 0.46 12.13 4.65
N THR A 243 -0.02 10.97 5.09
CA THR A 243 0.77 9.96 5.80
C THR A 243 1.91 9.44 4.92
N LEU A 244 1.66 9.22 3.63
CA LEU A 244 2.71 8.79 2.69
C LEU A 244 3.79 9.85 2.53
N ARG A 245 3.41 11.12 2.33
CA ARG A 245 4.35 12.25 2.24
C ARG A 245 5.12 12.47 3.55
N ALA A 246 4.50 12.20 4.71
CA ALA A 246 5.21 12.22 5.98
C ALA A 246 6.27 11.11 6.06
N ALA A 247 5.95 9.90 5.57
CA ALA A 247 6.89 8.79 5.50
C ALA A 247 8.07 9.07 4.54
N GLU A 248 7.82 9.71 3.40
CA GLU A 248 8.87 10.15 2.46
C GLU A 248 9.84 11.15 3.13
N ARG A 249 9.30 12.17 3.79
CA ARG A 249 10.10 13.19 4.50
C ARG A 249 10.96 12.57 5.60
N ALA A 250 10.42 11.60 6.35
CA ALA A 250 11.16 10.88 7.39
C ALA A 250 12.25 9.94 6.83
N GLY A 251 12.17 9.60 5.54
CA GLY A 251 13.14 8.74 4.86
C GLY A 251 14.37 9.48 4.32
N PHE A 252 14.41 10.81 4.38
CA PHE A 252 15.40 11.65 3.68
C PHE A 252 15.44 11.39 2.16
N CYS A 253 14.32 10.97 1.58
CA CYS A 253 14.19 10.74 0.15
C CYS A 253 13.68 12.02 -0.54
N PRO A 254 14.01 12.22 -1.84
CA PRO A 254 13.31 13.20 -2.66
C PRO A 254 11.79 13.00 -2.64
N ARG A 255 11.03 14.08 -2.83
CA ARG A 255 9.55 14.01 -2.87
C ARG A 255 9.08 13.10 -4.01
N PHE A 256 7.96 12.39 -3.79
CA PHE A 256 7.30 11.52 -4.78
C PHE A 256 8.09 10.27 -5.18
N GLN A 257 9.03 9.83 -4.33
CA GLN A 257 9.77 8.59 -4.55
C GLN A 257 8.95 7.34 -4.28
N ALA A 258 7.89 7.40 -3.47
CA ALA A 258 7.10 6.22 -3.14
C ALA A 258 6.53 5.49 -4.37
N ASP A 259 6.19 6.25 -5.41
CA ASP A 259 5.63 5.76 -6.68
C ASP A 259 6.57 5.98 -7.88
N ASP A 260 7.85 6.28 -7.64
CA ASP A 260 8.81 6.35 -8.73
C ASP A 260 9.06 4.95 -9.30
N THR A 261 8.79 4.79 -10.59
CA THR A 261 8.89 3.52 -11.31
C THR A 261 9.90 3.58 -12.46
N VAL A 262 10.65 4.69 -12.58
CA VAL A 262 11.60 4.91 -13.68
C VAL A 262 12.65 3.78 -13.76
N GLN A 263 13.08 3.26 -12.61
CA GLN A 263 14.10 2.22 -12.54
C GLN A 263 13.55 0.80 -12.73
N LEU A 264 12.22 0.59 -12.79
CA LEU A 264 11.63 -0.75 -12.88
C LEU A 264 12.15 -1.55 -14.08
N ARG A 265 12.33 -0.89 -15.22
CA ARG A 265 12.88 -1.51 -16.46
C ARG A 265 14.31 -2.03 -16.32
N HIS A 266 15.05 -1.57 -15.31
CA HIS A 266 16.43 -1.96 -15.06
C HIS A 266 16.57 -3.07 -14.00
N THR A 267 15.46 -3.48 -13.38
CA THR A 267 15.43 -4.54 -12.37
C THR A 267 15.82 -5.90 -12.96
N MET A 268 16.31 -6.80 -12.10
CA MET A 268 16.59 -8.19 -12.50
C MET A 268 15.32 -8.91 -12.97
N VAL A 269 14.16 -8.59 -12.38
CA VAL A 269 12.86 -9.13 -12.81
C VAL A 269 12.52 -8.65 -14.23
N ALA A 270 12.69 -7.36 -14.54
CA ALA A 270 12.45 -6.86 -15.90
C ALA A 270 13.38 -7.51 -16.92
N LYS A 271 14.66 -7.73 -16.56
CA LYS A 271 15.60 -8.49 -17.41
C LYS A 271 15.18 -9.95 -17.58
N LEU A 272 14.63 -10.58 -16.54
CA LEU A 272 14.18 -11.96 -16.57
C LEU A 272 12.96 -12.16 -17.47
N VAL A 273 12.01 -11.21 -17.44
CA VAL A 273 10.85 -11.20 -18.34
C VAL A 273 11.25 -11.22 -19.81
N LEU A 274 12.39 -10.60 -20.15
CA LEU A 274 12.92 -10.51 -21.52
C LEU A 274 13.91 -11.63 -21.87
N ALA A 275 14.32 -12.45 -20.91
CA ALA A 275 15.37 -13.44 -21.11
C ALA A 275 14.82 -14.74 -21.72
N GLU A 276 15.52 -15.31 -22.69
CA GLU A 276 15.17 -16.58 -23.32
C GLU A 276 16.33 -17.59 -23.24
N GLY A 277 16.01 -18.88 -23.34
CA GLY A 277 16.99 -19.96 -23.41
C GLY A 277 17.99 -19.97 -22.24
N ALA A 278 19.28 -20.07 -22.56
CA ALA A 278 20.34 -20.14 -21.55
C ALA A 278 20.46 -18.87 -20.69
N ALA A 279 20.10 -17.70 -21.22
CA ALA A 279 20.18 -16.43 -20.49
C ALA A 279 19.21 -16.38 -19.30
N MET A 280 18.03 -16.99 -19.43
CA MET A 280 17.05 -17.13 -18.35
C MET A 280 17.64 -17.90 -17.16
N LEU A 281 18.32 -19.03 -17.44
CA LEU A 281 18.92 -19.87 -16.41
C LEU A 281 20.07 -19.15 -15.68
N THR A 282 20.95 -18.48 -16.43
CA THR A 282 22.05 -17.70 -15.84
C THR A 282 21.54 -16.57 -14.96
N LEU A 283 20.51 -15.85 -15.43
CA LEU A 283 19.94 -14.74 -14.67
C LEU A 283 19.20 -15.21 -13.41
N GLY A 284 18.42 -16.30 -13.50
CA GLY A 284 17.74 -16.91 -12.36
C GLY A 284 18.72 -17.34 -11.28
N ALA A 285 19.78 -18.06 -11.64
CA ALA A 285 20.83 -18.47 -10.70
C ALA A 285 21.50 -17.28 -10.00
N ARG A 286 21.73 -16.18 -10.73
CA ARG A 286 22.29 -14.95 -10.15
C ARG A 286 21.32 -14.28 -9.18
N MET A 287 20.01 -14.29 -9.47
CA MET A 287 19.00 -13.75 -8.55
C MET A 287 18.94 -14.56 -7.26
N ASP A 288 19.00 -15.89 -7.34
CA ASP A 288 19.03 -16.77 -6.16
C ASP A 288 20.28 -16.55 -5.31
N GLU A 289 21.44 -16.37 -5.95
CA GLU A 289 22.70 -16.06 -5.26
C GLU A 289 22.60 -14.74 -4.47
N LEU A 290 22.11 -13.68 -5.10
CA LEU A 290 21.95 -12.37 -4.45
C LEU A 290 20.93 -12.44 -3.32
N HIS A 291 19.82 -13.17 -3.51
CA HIS A 291 18.84 -13.40 -2.46
C HIS A 291 19.46 -14.12 -1.25
N ASN A 292 20.25 -15.17 -1.50
CA ASN A 292 20.92 -15.91 -0.43
C ASN A 292 21.93 -15.06 0.33
N MET A 293 22.73 -14.26 -0.38
CA MET A 293 23.67 -13.32 0.24
C MET A 293 22.94 -12.28 1.11
N ALA A 294 21.86 -11.68 0.60
CA ALA A 294 21.11 -10.66 1.32
C ALA A 294 20.35 -11.23 2.54
N THR A 295 19.84 -12.46 2.44
CA THR A 295 18.96 -13.05 3.47
C THR A 295 19.72 -13.82 4.54
N PHE A 296 20.76 -14.55 4.16
CA PHE A 296 21.50 -15.46 5.04
C PHE A 296 22.94 -15.03 5.30
N GLY A 297 23.43 -13.99 4.63
CA GLY A 297 24.80 -13.46 4.82
C GLY A 297 25.92 -14.36 4.31
N ASN A 298 25.61 -15.49 3.67
CA ASN A 298 26.58 -16.45 3.14
C ASN A 298 26.52 -16.49 1.61
N ALA A 299 27.64 -16.21 0.95
CA ALA A 299 27.82 -16.58 -0.46
C ALA A 299 27.94 -18.11 -0.58
N PRO A 300 27.38 -18.74 -1.63
CA PRO A 300 27.50 -20.17 -1.83
C PRO A 300 28.96 -20.63 -1.99
N ALA A 301 29.27 -21.82 -1.48
CA ALA A 301 30.64 -22.34 -1.30
C ALA A 301 31.50 -22.40 -2.59
N HIS A 302 30.89 -22.41 -3.76
CA HIS A 302 31.59 -22.45 -5.06
C HIS A 302 32.39 -21.17 -5.39
N LEU A 303 32.25 -20.10 -4.59
CA LEU A 303 33.03 -18.87 -4.71
C LEU A 303 34.09 -18.67 -3.61
N ARG A 304 34.21 -19.59 -2.64
CA ARG A 304 35.32 -19.58 -1.65
C ARG A 304 36.63 -20.16 -2.18
N ALA A 305 36.59 -20.84 -3.34
CA ALA A 305 37.80 -21.28 -4.03
C ALA A 305 38.31 -20.14 -4.93
N GLY A 306 39.04 -19.19 -4.35
CA GLY A 306 40.06 -18.43 -5.08
C GLY A 306 41.19 -19.38 -5.54
N PRO A 307 42.06 -18.96 -6.49
CA PRO A 307 42.95 -19.86 -7.21
C PRO A 307 43.92 -20.51 -6.22
N THR A 308 43.66 -21.76 -5.87
CA THR A 308 44.68 -22.57 -5.21
C THR A 308 45.66 -22.95 -6.29
N THR A 309 46.84 -22.36 -6.18
CA THR A 309 48.09 -22.76 -6.85
C THR A 309 48.17 -24.29 -6.89
N PRO A 310 48.54 -24.91 -8.01
CA PRO A 310 48.47 -26.36 -8.15
C PRO A 310 49.63 -27.00 -7.38
N THR A 311 49.35 -27.53 -6.18
CA THR A 311 50.24 -28.52 -5.58
C THR A 311 49.79 -29.89 -6.07
N SER A 312 50.32 -30.28 -7.23
CA SER A 312 50.37 -31.69 -7.63
C SER A 312 51.30 -32.45 -6.69
N PRO A 313 50.86 -33.62 -6.21
CA PRO A 313 51.67 -34.80 -6.46
C PRO A 313 50.80 -35.89 -7.09
N ARG A 314 50.94 -36.01 -8.41
CA ARG A 314 50.95 -37.23 -9.22
C ARG A 314 50.62 -38.53 -8.45
N ALA A 315 49.40 -39.05 -8.66
CA ALA A 315 49.10 -40.48 -8.59
C ALA A 315 47.89 -40.82 -9.47
N THR A 316 48.21 -41.17 -10.71
CA THR A 316 47.51 -42.09 -11.63
C THR A 316 46.16 -42.69 -11.19
N CYS A 317 45.08 -42.40 -11.94
CA CYS A 317 44.25 -43.43 -12.58
C CYS A 317 43.28 -42.82 -13.62
N ARG A 318 43.60 -43.08 -14.90
CA ARG A 318 42.72 -43.51 -16.00
C ARG A 318 41.36 -42.81 -16.16
N LEU A 319 41.32 -41.85 -17.09
CA LEU A 319 40.10 -41.46 -17.83
C LEU A 319 39.65 -42.63 -18.71
N GLU A 320 38.43 -43.13 -18.53
CA GLU A 320 37.71 -43.84 -19.59
C GLU A 320 36.64 -42.91 -20.17
N LEU A 321 36.83 -42.54 -21.45
CA LEU A 321 35.81 -41.90 -22.28
C LEU A 321 34.82 -42.97 -22.76
N PRO A 322 33.50 -42.71 -22.75
CA PRO A 322 32.54 -43.58 -23.42
C PRO A 322 32.68 -43.44 -24.94
N ALA A 323 32.82 -44.59 -25.61
CA ALA A 323 32.97 -44.71 -27.06
C ALA A 323 31.67 -44.36 -27.81
N SER A 324 31.79 -43.60 -28.90
CA SER A 324 30.75 -43.44 -29.92
C SER A 324 30.53 -44.74 -30.70
N PRO A 325 29.28 -45.05 -31.12
CA PRO A 325 28.98 -46.26 -31.89
C PRO A 325 29.36 -46.10 -33.36
N THR A 326 30.01 -47.14 -33.89
CA THR A 326 30.40 -47.34 -35.29
C THR A 326 29.19 -47.65 -36.18
N ALA A 327 29.18 -47.03 -37.35
CA ALA A 327 28.26 -47.27 -38.45
C ALA A 327 28.39 -48.69 -39.02
N HIS A 328 27.25 -49.31 -39.35
CA HIS A 328 27.17 -50.58 -40.06
C HIS A 328 27.45 -50.41 -41.56
N THR A 329 28.29 -51.31 -42.05
CA THR A 329 28.75 -51.50 -43.44
C THR A 329 27.62 -51.92 -44.38
N VAL A 330 27.57 -51.30 -45.56
CA VAL A 330 26.77 -51.72 -46.72
C VAL A 330 27.52 -52.84 -47.46
N VAL A 331 26.83 -53.95 -47.75
CA VAL A 331 27.28 -55.01 -48.68
C VAL A 331 26.42 -54.92 -49.95
N PRO A 332 26.99 -54.92 -51.17
CA PRO A 332 26.22 -55.21 -52.36
C PRO A 332 26.30 -56.72 -52.69
N GLN A 333 25.16 -57.32 -52.99
CA GLN A 333 25.10 -58.58 -53.74
C GLN A 333 24.78 -58.28 -55.21
N LEU A 334 25.60 -58.91 -56.06
CA LEU A 334 25.48 -59.17 -57.51
C LEU A 334 25.67 -57.98 -58.46
#